data_AF-A0A249SUB2-F1
#
_entry.id   AF-A0A249SUB2-F1
#
_cell.length_a   1.000
_cell.length_b   1.000
_cell.length_c   1.000
_cell.angle_alpha   90.00
_cell.angle_beta   90.00
_cell.angle_gamma   90.00
#
_symmetry.space_group_name_H-M   'P 1'
#
loop_
_entity.id
_entity.type
_entity.pdbx_description
1 polymer ?
#
loop_
_entity_poly.entity_id
_entity_poly.type
_entity_poly.pdbx_seq_one_letter_code
_entity_poly.pdbx_strand_id
1 'polypeptide(L)'
;MDIVANHILDKFLYLLKTTESNYLLLKLLKNDDLLTTDFEERYILNAIDKQFKDIEIAELSSENIIIYLDAIDNLTYRIEMKKKEKTWKIKSFLFQCQGCFGEDPSRGVCDGSGWGVQ
;
A
#
# COMPACT_ATOMS: atom_id res chain seq x y z
N MET A 1 -15.05 -0.69 -8.38
CA MET A 1 -13.64 -0.64 -8.83
C MET A 1 -13.53 -1.37 -10.16
N ASP A 2 -12.62 -0.95 -11.04
CA ASP A 2 -12.32 -1.62 -12.32
C ASP A 2 -11.85 -3.08 -12.09
N ILE A 3 -12.27 -4.03 -12.93
CA ILE A 3 -11.89 -5.46 -12.81
C ILE A 3 -10.37 -5.63 -12.85
N VAL A 4 -9.67 -4.84 -13.68
CA VAL A 4 -8.21 -4.90 -13.80
C VAL A 4 -7.55 -4.38 -12.53
N ALA A 5 -8.07 -3.30 -11.94
CA ALA A 5 -7.55 -2.78 -10.67
C ALA A 5 -7.70 -3.81 -9.54
N ASN A 6 -8.85 -4.48 -9.44
CA ASN A 6 -9.05 -5.56 -8.48
C ASN A 6 -8.02 -6.68 -8.67
N HIS A 7 -7.80 -7.12 -9.91
CA HIS A 7 -6.84 -8.18 -10.19
C HIS A 7 -5.40 -7.82 -9.78
N ILE A 8 -4.99 -6.57 -10.03
CA ILE A 8 -3.67 -6.07 -9.63
C ILE A 8 -3.55 -6.02 -8.10
N LEU A 9 -4.59 -5.54 -7.42
CA LEU A 9 -4.63 -5.49 -5.95
C LEU A 9 -4.57 -6.90 -5.35
N ASP A 10 -5.40 -7.83 -5.81
CA ASP A 10 -5.43 -9.21 -5.32
C ASP A 10 -4.08 -9.89 -5.50
N LYS A 11 -3.45 -9.69 -6.66
CA LYS A 11 -2.11 -10.23 -6.93
C LYS A 11 -1.05 -9.62 -6.03
N PHE A 12 -1.10 -8.31 -5.81
CA PHE A 12 -0.18 -7.61 -4.89
C PHE A 12 -0.32 -8.17 -3.46
N LEU A 13 -1.54 -8.27 -2.94
CA LEU A 13 -1.81 -8.79 -1.60
C LEU A 13 -1.42 -10.27 -1.46
N TYR A 14 -1.65 -11.07 -2.50
CA TYR A 14 -1.21 -12.47 -2.53
C TYR A 14 0.32 -12.59 -2.44
N LEU A 15 1.06 -11.80 -3.23
CA LEU A 15 2.53 -11.81 -3.20
C LEU A 15 3.04 -11.31 -1.84
N LEU A 16 2.43 -10.25 -1.30
CA LEU A 16 2.75 -9.74 0.03
C LEU A 16 2.58 -10.84 1.09
N LYS A 17 1.47 -11.58 1.05
CA LYS A 17 1.17 -12.67 1.99
C LYS A 17 2.13 -13.85 1.86
N THR A 18 2.44 -14.26 0.64
CA THR A 18 3.16 -15.52 0.38
C THR A 18 4.69 -15.37 0.36
N THR A 19 5.22 -14.16 0.21
CA THR A 19 6.66 -13.97 0.04
C THR A 19 7.38 -13.68 1.35
N GLU A 20 8.22 -14.59 1.83
CA GLU A 20 8.89 -14.48 3.14
C GLU A 20 9.97 -13.39 3.23
N SER A 21 10.47 -12.92 2.07
CA SER A 21 11.55 -11.93 2.00
C SER A 21 11.12 -10.69 1.23
N ASN A 22 11.37 -9.52 1.80
CA ASN A 22 11.09 -8.24 1.13
C ASN A 22 11.89 -8.06 -0.17
N TYR A 23 13.11 -8.61 -0.22
CA TYR A 23 13.90 -8.63 -1.46
C TYR A 23 13.23 -9.46 -2.56
N LEU A 24 12.75 -10.66 -2.21
CA LEU A 24 12.06 -11.54 -3.15
C LEU A 24 10.73 -10.92 -3.58
N LEU A 25 10.00 -10.26 -2.66
CA LEU A 25 8.74 -9.59 -2.93
C LEU A 25 8.96 -8.48 -3.96
N LEU A 26 9.91 -7.58 -3.72
CA LEU A 26 10.25 -6.50 -4.67
C LEU A 26 10.65 -7.06 -6.03
N LYS A 27 11.43 -8.16 -6.07
CA LYS A 27 11.81 -8.81 -7.32
C LYS A 27 10.59 -9.35 -8.08
N LEU A 28 9.66 -10.03 -7.41
CA LEU A 28 8.44 -10.56 -8.02
C LEU A 28 7.53 -9.44 -8.52
N LEU A 29 7.33 -8.38 -7.73
CA LEU A 29 6.52 -7.23 -8.10
C LEU A 29 7.08 -6.49 -9.34
N LYS A 30 8.41 -6.37 -9.44
CA LYS A 30 9.09 -5.80 -10.62
C LYS A 30 8.98 -6.71 -11.84
N ASN A 31 9.22 -8.02 -11.68
CA ASN A 31 9.14 -8.98 -12.77
C ASN A 31 7.74 -9.07 -13.36
N ASP A 32 6.72 -8.91 -12.53
CA ASP A 32 5.31 -8.97 -12.92
C ASP A 32 4.76 -7.62 -13.41
N ASP A 33 5.62 -6.59 -13.49
CA ASP A 33 5.27 -5.23 -13.91
C ASP A 33 4.12 -4.59 -13.11
N LEU A 34 4.03 -4.92 -11.82
CA LEU A 34 2.96 -4.45 -10.92
C LEU A 34 3.23 -3.07 -10.34
N LEU A 35 4.47 -2.58 -10.43
CA LEU A 35 4.91 -1.32 -9.81
C LEU A 35 5.03 -0.22 -10.84
N THR A 36 4.72 1.02 -10.44
CA THR A 36 5.12 2.18 -11.25
C THR A 36 6.64 2.32 -11.25
N THR A 37 7.20 2.98 -12.28
CA THR A 37 8.64 3.24 -12.37
C THR A 37 9.18 4.12 -11.25
N ASP A 38 8.29 4.90 -10.63
CA ASP A 38 8.53 5.80 -9.52
C ASP A 38 8.03 5.22 -8.19
N PHE A 39 7.92 3.89 -8.07
CA PHE A 39 7.47 3.20 -6.86
C PHE A 39 8.42 3.44 -5.67
N GLU A 40 7.85 3.68 -4.49
CA GLU A 40 8.61 4.01 -3.28
C GLU A 40 9.02 2.73 -2.50
N GLU A 41 10.13 2.11 -2.91
CA GLU A 41 10.59 0.80 -2.40
C GLU A 41 10.84 0.73 -0.88
N ARG A 42 11.25 1.86 -0.27
CA ARG A 42 11.64 1.94 1.15
C ARG A 42 10.54 1.50 2.13
N TYR A 43 9.28 1.45 1.70
CA TYR A 43 8.13 1.19 2.57
C TYR A 43 7.65 -0.25 2.58
N ILE A 44 7.96 -1.03 1.53
CA ILE A 44 7.70 -2.49 1.51
C ILE A 44 8.62 -3.23 2.50
N LEU A 45 9.73 -2.60 2.91
CA LEU A 45 10.79 -3.26 3.67
C LEU A 45 10.52 -3.44 5.18
N ASN A 46 9.42 -2.91 5.71
CA ASN A 46 9.08 -3.08 7.12
C ASN A 46 8.21 -4.33 7.31
N ALA A 47 8.54 -5.15 8.31
CA ALA A 47 7.91 -6.44 8.55
C ALA A 47 6.42 -6.27 8.90
N ILE A 48 5.55 -6.56 7.93
CA ILE A 48 4.09 -6.48 8.07
C ILE A 48 3.58 -7.86 8.48
N ASP A 49 2.72 -7.92 9.50
CA ASP A 49 1.84 -9.07 9.67
C ASP A 49 0.83 -9.05 8.52
N LYS A 50 0.90 -10.04 7.63
CA LYS A 50 0.28 -10.00 6.30
C LYS A 50 -1.23 -10.34 6.33
N GLN A 51 -1.88 -10.03 7.43
CA GLN A 51 -3.28 -10.35 7.67
C GLN A 51 -4.09 -9.05 7.78
N PHE A 52 -4.90 -8.80 6.75
CA PHE A 52 -5.80 -7.65 6.67
C PHE A 52 -7.22 -8.09 7.05
N LYS A 53 -7.87 -7.32 7.93
CA LYS A 53 -9.25 -7.53 8.37
C LYS A 53 -10.25 -6.82 7.45
N ASP A 54 -9.93 -5.60 7.04
CA ASP A 54 -10.84 -4.72 6.29
C ASP A 54 -10.10 -4.03 5.14
N ILE A 55 -10.84 -3.81 4.05
CA ILE A 55 -10.38 -3.08 2.85
C ILE A 55 -11.38 -1.98 2.57
N GLU A 56 -10.92 -0.73 2.58
CA GLU A 56 -11.73 0.46 2.31
C GLU A 56 -11.16 1.22 1.11
N ILE A 57 -12.03 1.63 0.18
CA ILE A 57 -11.63 2.49 -0.94
C ILE A 57 -11.91 3.93 -0.53
N ALA A 58 -10.85 4.68 -0.23
CA ALA A 58 -10.96 6.08 0.20
C ALA A 58 -11.10 7.05 -0.97
N GLU A 59 -10.44 6.78 -2.09
CA GLU A 59 -10.52 7.59 -3.30
C GLU A 59 -10.57 6.69 -4.53
N LEU A 60 -11.46 7.04 -5.47
CA LEU A 60 -11.58 6.38 -6.76
C LEU A 60 -11.77 7.43 -7.86
N SER A 61 -10.78 7.55 -8.72
CA SER A 61 -10.82 8.42 -9.92
C SER A 61 -10.45 7.62 -11.17
N SER A 62 -10.48 8.27 -12.34
CA SER A 62 -10.09 7.63 -13.60
C SER A 62 -8.60 7.28 -13.68
N GLU A 63 -7.76 7.96 -12.90
CA GLU A 63 -6.29 7.84 -12.96
C GLU A 63 -5.65 7.36 -11.65
N ASN A 64 -6.39 7.42 -10.53
CA ASN A 64 -5.87 7.17 -9.19
C ASN A 64 -6.89 6.43 -8.32
N ILE A 65 -6.40 5.48 -7.51
CA ILE A 65 -7.17 4.78 -6.49
C ILE A 65 -6.38 4.81 -5.19
N ILE A 66 -7.03 5.20 -4.09
CA ILE A 66 -6.47 5.11 -2.73
C ILE A 66 -7.28 4.09 -1.93
N ILE A 67 -6.58 3.13 -1.34
CA ILE A 67 -7.16 2.03 -0.57
C ILE A 67 -6.53 2.02 0.81
N TYR A 68 -7.35 1.95 1.84
CA TYR A 68 -6.91 1.66 3.21
C TYR A 68 -7.13 0.18 3.52
N LEU A 69 -6.11 -0.43 4.13
CA LEU A 69 -6.13 -1.81 4.60
C LEU A 69 -5.91 -1.80 6.09
N ASP A 70 -6.92 -2.19 6.86
CA ASP A 70 -6.72 -2.38 8.28
C ASP A 70 -6.19 -3.80 8.52
N ALA A 71 -5.06 -3.92 9.20
CA ALA A 71 -4.48 -5.18 9.63
C ALA A 71 -5.01 -5.62 11.00
N ILE A 72 -4.82 -6.90 11.31
CA ILE A 72 -5.33 -7.52 12.55
C ILE A 72 -4.66 -6.94 13.81
N ASP A 73 -3.43 -6.47 13.68
CA ASP A 73 -2.68 -5.74 14.71
C ASP A 73 -3.20 -4.30 14.93
N ASN A 74 -4.32 -3.93 14.30
CA ASN A 74 -4.90 -2.59 14.27
C ASN A 74 -4.01 -1.53 13.62
N LEU A 75 -3.07 -1.96 12.79
CA LEU A 75 -2.30 -1.07 11.94
C LEU A 75 -3.02 -0.86 10.62
N THR A 76 -3.19 0.39 10.21
CA THR A 76 -3.76 0.73 8.91
C THR A 76 -2.65 0.96 7.90
N TYR A 77 -2.85 0.49 6.68
CA TYR A 77 -1.95 0.68 5.54
C TYR A 77 -2.68 1.40 4.41
N ARG A 78 -1.95 2.18 3.63
CA ARG A 78 -2.45 2.89 2.44
C ARG A 78 -1.78 2.32 1.21
N ILE A 79 -2.58 1.86 0.24
CA ILE A 79 -2.15 1.57 -1.12
C ILE A 79 -2.59 2.71 -2.03
N GLU A 80 -1.65 3.23 -2.81
CA GLU A 80 -1.95 4.13 -3.93
C GLU A 80 -1.74 3.36 -5.25
N MET A 81 -2.76 3.32 -6.09
CA MET A 81 -2.69 2.74 -7.43
C MET A 81 -2.87 3.84 -8.47
N LYS A 82 -2.03 3.84 -9.49
CA LYS A 82 -2.14 4.76 -10.63
C LYS A 82 -2.36 4.03 -11.92
N LYS A 83 -3.16 4.63 -12.79
CA LYS A 83 -3.30 4.18 -14.17
C LYS A 83 -2.08 4.63 -14.96
N LYS A 84 -1.38 3.68 -15.58
CA LYS A 84 -0.22 3.90 -16.46
C LYS A 84 -0.39 3.04 -17.70
N GLU A 85 -0.25 3.64 -18.88
CA GLU A 85 -0.25 2.90 -20.16
C GLU A 85 -1.46 1.94 -20.32
N LYS A 86 -2.63 2.39 -19.83
CA LYS A 86 -3.92 1.66 -19.83
C LYS A 86 -4.04 0.51 -18.82
N THR A 87 -3.04 0.25 -17.99
CA THR A 87 -3.13 -0.71 -16.87
C THR A 87 -3.03 0.00 -15.52
N TRP A 88 -3.49 -0.65 -14.45
CA TRP A 88 -3.32 -0.18 -13.08
C TRP A 88 -2.00 -0.71 -12.52
N LYS A 89 -1.26 0.14 -11.81
CA LYS A 89 0.00 -0.22 -11.14
C LYS A 89 0.03 0.33 -9.72
N ILE A 90 0.71 -0.37 -8.83
CA ILE A 90 0.94 0.07 -7.46
C ILE A 90 2.01 1.16 -7.48
N LYS A 91 1.68 2.33 -6.93
CA LYS A 91 2.56 3.50 -6.82
C LYS A 91 3.21 3.58 -5.44
N SER A 92 2.47 3.25 -4.38
CA SER A 92 3.00 3.20 -3.02
C SER A 92 2.20 2.23 -2.16
N PHE A 93 2.86 1.70 -1.13
CA PHE A 93 2.23 0.93 -0.06
C PHE A 93 2.88 1.35 1.26
N LEU A 94 2.11 2.04 2.10
CA LEU A 94 2.61 2.76 3.26
C LEU A 94 1.88 2.32 4.52
N PHE A 95 2.60 2.15 5.62
CA PHE A 95 1.99 2.05 6.94
C PHE A 95 1.55 3.44 7.42
N GLN A 96 0.31 3.58 7.89
CA GLN A 96 -0.28 4.88 8.26
C GLN A 96 0.48 5.57 9.41
N CYS A 97 1.19 4.85 10.30
CA CYS A 97 2.02 5.54 11.32
C CYS A 97 3.39 6.01 10.80
N GLN A 98 3.91 5.46 9.69
CA GLN A 98 5.12 5.98 9.04
C GLN A 98 4.85 7.16 8.11
N GLY A 99 3.57 7.51 7.93
CA GLY A 99 3.13 8.65 7.16
C GLY A 99 1.88 9.22 7.81
N CYS A 100 2.05 10.05 8.82
CA CYS A 100 0.99 11.00 9.16
C CYS A 100 0.78 11.93 7.98
N PHE A 101 -0.14 11.57 7.08
CA PHE A 101 -0.67 12.43 6.04
C PHE A 101 -1.67 13.44 6.62
N GLY A 102 -1.37 14.05 7.77
CA GLY A 102 -1.96 15.27 8.32
C GLY A 102 -3.49 15.40 8.48
N GLU A 103 -4.33 14.46 8.04
CA GLU A 103 -5.74 14.77 7.72
C GLU A 103 -6.79 13.90 8.44
N ASP A 104 -6.39 12.92 9.28
CA ASP A 104 -7.35 12.18 10.11
C ASP A 104 -7.22 12.53 11.60
N PRO A 105 -8.09 13.44 12.13
CA PRO A 105 -8.10 13.79 13.55
C PRO A 105 -8.68 12.70 14.45
N SER A 106 -9.22 11.60 13.91
CA SER A 106 -9.88 10.54 14.68
C SER A 106 -8.96 9.37 15.06
N ARG A 107 -7.75 9.29 14.46
CA ARG A 107 -6.79 8.20 14.70
C ARG A 107 -5.45 8.73 15.23
N GLY A 108 -5.51 9.26 16.44
CA GLY A 108 -4.40 9.95 17.12
C GLY A 108 -3.29 9.03 17.65
N VAL A 109 -2.29 8.72 16.81
CA VAL A 109 -1.01 8.16 17.30
C VAL A 109 0.22 8.83 16.69
N CYS A 110 0.07 9.70 15.69
CA CYS A 110 1.20 10.50 15.22
C CYS A 110 0.75 11.96 15.04
N ASP A 111 1.29 12.82 15.88
CA ASP A 111 0.94 14.24 15.93
C ASP A 111 1.76 15.00 14.86
N GLY A 112 1.50 14.67 13.58
CA GLY A 112 2.05 15.38 12.43
C GLY A 112 3.58 15.42 12.28
N SER A 113 4.33 14.68 13.11
CA SER A 113 5.78 14.71 13.11
C SER A 113 6.31 13.45 12.46
N GLY A 114 6.38 13.47 11.12
CA GLY A 114 7.41 12.66 10.46
C GLY A 114 8.75 12.99 11.11
N TRP A 115 9.52 11.96 11.46
CA TRP A 115 10.80 11.98 12.18
C TRP A 115 10.70 11.87 13.72
N GLY A 116 10.94 10.63 14.20
CA GLY A 116 11.83 10.30 15.32
C GLY A 116 11.68 11.02 16.66
N VAL A 117 11.37 10.23 17.69
CA VAL A 117 11.89 10.32 19.08
C VAL A 117 12.27 11.73 19.59
N GLN A 118 11.53 12.21 20.60
CA GLN A 118 12.13 12.47 21.91
C GLN A 118 11.13 12.25 23.04
#